data_AF-M7YSI6-F1
#
_entry.id   AF-M7YSI6-F1
#
_cell.length_a   1.000
_cell.length_b   1.000
_cell.length_c   1.000
_cell.angle_alpha   90.00
_cell.angle_beta   90.00
_cell.angle_gamma   90.00
#
_symmetry.space_group_name_H-M   'P 1'
#
loop_
_entity.id
_entity.type
_entity.pdbx_description
1 polymer ?
#
loop_
_entity_poly.entity_id
_entity_poly.type
_entity_poly.pdbx_seq_one_letter_code
_entity_poly.pdbx_strand_id
1 'polypeptide(L)'
;MEEVERLRAERNAVANKMKEKLDPSLRQALVDEGKNLKESLIALEEDLVQLTDKLQLEAQSIPNTTHPDVPVGDEESSVTRKEVGSQRSFSFPIKDHLQLGKDLDLFDFDAASEINKFQIPYKLYIVTMTERKNAPSEVSGSKFYYLKNEAVLLEMALVNWGIAEVSKKGFTPLITPEIVRSSVVERCGFQPRAQNTQCVCLASRPQREEFWEGLEDMVRSVPIGKKLFIGGDLNG
;
A
#
# COMPACT_ATOMS: atom_id res chain seq x y z
N MET A 1 -19.45 24.22 -10.26
CA MET A 1 -18.85 24.14 -11.62
C MET A 1 -19.45 25.20 -12.54
N GLU A 2 -20.78 25.23 -12.74
CA GLU A 2 -21.44 26.25 -13.58
C GLU A 2 -21.14 27.70 -13.18
N GLU A 3 -21.15 28.00 -11.87
CA GLU A 3 -20.87 29.33 -11.34
C GLU A 3 -19.43 29.83 -11.63
N VAL A 4 -18.43 28.94 -11.53
CA VAL A 4 -17.03 29.24 -11.87
C VAL A 4 -16.89 29.56 -13.36
N GLU A 5 -17.54 28.77 -14.22
CA GLU A 5 -17.54 29.01 -15.67
C GLU A 5 -18.25 30.32 -16.04
N ARG A 6 -19.34 30.67 -15.33
CA ARG A 6 -20.02 31.96 -15.49
C ARG A 6 -19.08 33.14 -15.15
N LEU A 7 -18.42 33.11 -13.99
CA LEU A 7 -17.49 34.16 -13.56
C LEU A 7 -16.26 34.25 -14.49
N ARG A 8 -15.77 33.13 -15.02
CA ARG A 8 -14.71 33.11 -16.05
C ARG A 8 -15.16 33.83 -17.33
N ALA A 9 -16.39 33.57 -17.78
CA ALA A 9 -16.97 34.21 -18.95
C ALA A 9 -17.16 35.73 -18.72
N GLU A 10 -17.70 36.13 -17.57
CA GLU A 10 -17.90 37.54 -17.19
C GLU A 10 -16.57 38.29 -17.11
N ARG A 11 -15.55 37.73 -16.44
CA ARG A 11 -14.21 38.32 -16.37
C ARG A 11 -13.59 38.50 -17.77
N ASN A 12 -13.75 37.51 -18.64
CA ASN A 12 -13.25 37.60 -20.02
C ASN A 12 -13.99 38.67 -20.83
N ALA A 13 -15.31 38.82 -20.61
CA ALA A 13 -16.10 39.89 -21.24
C ALA A 13 -15.64 41.28 -20.76
N VAL A 14 -15.40 41.47 -19.47
CA VAL A 14 -14.84 42.71 -18.89
C VAL A 14 -13.46 43.01 -19.50
N ALA A 15 -12.57 42.01 -19.56
CA ALA A 15 -11.24 42.16 -20.16
C ALA A 15 -11.30 42.54 -21.65
N ASN A 16 -12.30 42.07 -22.39
CA ASN A 16 -12.51 42.46 -23.78
C ASN A 16 -13.03 43.89 -23.92
N LYS A 17 -13.97 44.33 -23.07
CA LYS A 17 -14.46 45.73 -23.05
C LYS A 17 -13.32 46.74 -22.80
N MET A 18 -12.35 46.38 -21.95
CA MET A 18 -11.19 47.25 -21.65
C MET A 18 -10.24 47.54 -22.83
N LYS A 19 -10.35 46.79 -23.94
CA LYS A 19 -9.56 46.99 -25.17
C LYS A 19 -10.07 48.15 -26.04
N GLU A 20 -11.30 48.61 -25.80
CA GLU A 20 -11.90 49.73 -26.52
C GLU A 20 -11.42 51.09 -25.97
N LYS A 21 -11.54 52.16 -26.77
CA LYS A 21 -11.24 53.52 -26.30
C LYS A 21 -12.35 53.99 -25.36
N LEU A 22 -12.04 54.03 -24.06
CA LEU A 22 -12.97 54.35 -22.99
C LEU A 22 -12.54 55.62 -22.25
N ASP A 23 -13.51 56.32 -21.68
CA ASP A 23 -13.28 57.43 -20.76
C ASP A 23 -12.48 56.94 -19.52
N PRO A 24 -11.56 57.76 -18.96
CA PRO A 24 -10.77 57.38 -17.79
C PRO A 24 -11.59 56.88 -16.60
N SER A 25 -12.77 57.46 -16.37
CA SER A 25 -13.68 57.06 -15.27
C SER A 25 -14.27 55.67 -15.50
N LEU A 26 -14.73 55.37 -16.72
CA LEU A 26 -15.32 54.08 -17.08
C LEU A 26 -14.28 52.96 -17.08
N ARG A 27 -13.05 53.28 -17.51
CA ARG A 27 -11.93 52.35 -17.45
C ARG A 27 -11.60 51.97 -16.01
N GLN A 28 -11.62 52.92 -15.07
CA GLN A 28 -11.36 52.63 -13.66
C GLN A 28 -12.43 51.72 -13.06
N ALA A 29 -13.72 51.94 -13.37
CA ALA A 29 -14.80 51.07 -12.92
C ALA A 29 -14.65 49.62 -13.42
N LEU A 30 -14.27 49.41 -14.68
CA LEU A 30 -14.02 48.07 -15.24
C LEU A 30 -12.78 47.39 -14.62
N VAL A 31 -11.76 48.17 -14.21
CA VAL A 31 -10.60 47.64 -13.47
C VAL A 31 -11.04 47.09 -12.12
N ASP A 32 -11.88 47.84 -11.39
CA ASP A 32 -12.35 47.44 -10.06
C ASP A 32 -13.32 46.26 -10.15
N GLU A 33 -14.20 46.22 -11.15
CA GLU A 33 -15.03 45.04 -11.47
C GLU A 33 -14.17 43.81 -11.78
N GLY A 34 -13.15 43.96 -12.64
CA GLY A 34 -12.23 42.87 -12.98
C GLY A 34 -11.43 42.35 -11.78
N LYS A 35 -11.07 43.22 -10.83
CA LYS A 35 -10.43 42.82 -9.56
C LYS A 35 -11.39 42.03 -8.67
N ASN A 36 -12.61 42.53 -8.47
CA ASN A 36 -13.62 41.85 -7.66
C ASN A 36 -13.97 40.47 -8.24
N LEU A 37 -14.15 40.39 -9.56
CA LEU A 37 -14.38 39.12 -10.26
C LEU A 37 -13.20 38.16 -10.09
N LYS A 38 -11.96 38.65 -10.14
CA LYS A 38 -10.77 37.83 -9.90
C LYS A 38 -10.73 37.29 -8.47
N GLU A 39 -11.01 38.13 -7.47
CA GLU A 39 -11.03 37.72 -6.05
C GLU A 39 -12.12 36.67 -5.79
N SER A 40 -13.33 36.90 -6.30
CA SER A 40 -14.44 35.93 -6.19
C SER A 40 -14.14 34.62 -6.91
N LEU A 41 -13.48 34.68 -8.08
CA LEU A 41 -13.11 33.50 -8.85
C LEU A 41 -12.03 32.67 -8.14
N ILE A 42 -11.05 33.30 -7.48
CA ILE A 42 -10.05 32.59 -6.66
C ILE A 42 -10.72 31.81 -5.53
N ALA A 43 -11.60 32.48 -4.76
CA ALA A 43 -12.30 31.84 -3.65
C ALA A 43 -13.18 30.67 -4.12
N LEU A 44 -13.94 30.88 -5.21
CA LEU A 44 -14.84 29.86 -5.72
C LEU A 44 -14.11 28.67 -6.37
N GLU A 45 -12.96 28.90 -7.00
CA GLU A 45 -12.10 27.83 -7.51
C GLU A 45 -11.52 26.98 -6.36
N GLU A 46 -11.11 27.62 -5.26
CA GLU A 46 -10.67 26.91 -4.06
C GLU A 46 -11.80 26.06 -3.46
N ASP A 47 -13.00 26.63 -3.32
CA ASP A 47 -14.19 25.91 -2.84
C ASP A 47 -14.55 24.72 -3.75
N LEU A 48 -14.44 24.90 -5.07
CA LEU A 48 -14.71 23.84 -6.05
C LEU A 48 -13.74 22.67 -5.86
N VAL A 49 -12.45 22.94 -5.66
CA VAL A 49 -11.44 21.90 -5.40
C VAL A 49 -11.79 21.13 -4.13
N GLN A 50 -12.03 21.85 -3.03
CA GLN A 50 -12.37 21.21 -1.75
C GLN A 50 -13.65 20.37 -1.83
N LEU A 51 -14.67 20.85 -2.52
CA LEU A 51 -15.93 20.13 -2.68
C LEU A 51 -15.77 18.90 -3.59
N THR A 52 -14.97 19.01 -4.64
CA THR A 52 -14.67 17.89 -5.54
C THR A 52 -13.91 16.80 -4.81
N ASP A 53 -12.94 17.16 -3.96
CA ASP A 53 -12.19 16.20 -3.15
C ASP A 53 -13.11 15.47 -2.16
N LYS A 54 -13.99 16.19 -1.48
CA LYS A 54 -15.01 15.59 -0.59
C LYS A 54 -15.94 14.66 -1.34
N LEU A 55 -16.45 15.09 -2.50
CA LEU A 55 -17.32 14.27 -3.34
C LEU A 55 -16.60 12.98 -3.76
N GLN A 56 -15.34 13.09 -4.17
CA GLN A 56 -14.54 11.96 -4.59
C GLN A 56 -14.28 10.98 -3.45
N LEU A 57 -14.03 11.46 -2.23
CA LEU A 57 -13.86 10.61 -1.05
C LEU A 57 -15.14 9.82 -0.73
N GLU A 58 -16.29 10.48 -0.73
CA GLU A 58 -17.59 9.84 -0.49
C GLU A 58 -17.96 8.87 -1.61
N ALA A 59 -17.73 9.26 -2.87
CA ALA A 59 -18.03 8.43 -4.03
C ALA A 59 -17.24 7.12 -4.05
N GLN A 60 -15.98 7.14 -3.60
CA GLN A 60 -15.18 5.92 -3.49
C GLN A 60 -15.68 4.95 -2.40
N SER A 61 -16.45 5.44 -1.43
CA SER A 61 -17.03 4.61 -0.37
C SER A 61 -18.25 3.79 -0.85
N ILE A 62 -18.76 4.08 -2.05
CA ILE A 62 -19.89 3.37 -2.64
C ILE A 62 -19.41 2.00 -3.14
N PRO A 63 -19.99 0.87 -2.68
CA PRO A 63 -19.61 -0.45 -3.15
C PRO A 63 -20.00 -0.67 -4.61
N ASN A 64 -19.38 -1.67 -5.23
CA ASN A 64 -19.77 -2.09 -6.58
C ASN A 64 -21.22 -2.61 -6.59
N THR A 65 -21.85 -2.60 -7.77
CA THR A 65 -23.19 -3.14 -7.95
C THR A 65 -23.20 -4.66 -7.75
N THR A 66 -24.25 -5.16 -7.10
CA THR A 66 -24.44 -6.60 -6.85
C THR A 66 -25.09 -7.28 -8.07
N HIS A 67 -24.59 -8.46 -8.44
CA HIS A 67 -25.19 -9.27 -9.51
C HIS A 67 -26.58 -9.79 -9.08
N PRO A 68 -27.60 -9.83 -9.96
CA PRO A 68 -28.97 -10.23 -9.61
C PRO A 68 -29.09 -11.61 -8.93
N ASP A 69 -28.21 -12.54 -9.29
CA ASP A 69 -28.22 -13.92 -8.75
C ASP A 69 -27.53 -14.07 -7.37
N VAL A 70 -27.00 -12.98 -6.78
CA VAL A 70 -26.36 -13.04 -5.46
C VAL A 70 -27.43 -13.19 -4.38
N PRO A 71 -27.34 -14.20 -3.49
CA PRO A 71 -28.26 -14.35 -2.37
C PRO A 71 -28.30 -13.08 -1.51
N VAL A 72 -29.50 -12.66 -1.16
CA VAL A 72 -29.71 -11.49 -0.29
C VAL A 72 -29.69 -11.95 1.16
N GLY A 73 -28.79 -11.38 1.96
CA GLY A 73 -28.70 -11.61 3.38
C GLY A 73 -27.27 -11.53 3.90
N ASP A 74 -27.06 -12.04 5.12
CA ASP A 74 -25.76 -12.14 5.79
C ASP A 74 -25.03 -13.45 5.42
N GLU A 75 -23.98 -13.78 6.17
CA GLU A 75 -23.17 -14.98 5.93
C GLU A 75 -24.00 -16.27 6.03
N GLU A 76 -25.02 -16.32 6.90
CA GLU A 76 -25.92 -17.46 7.05
C GLU A 76 -26.83 -17.66 5.83
N SER A 77 -27.00 -16.62 5.02
CA SER A 77 -27.77 -16.65 3.78
C SER A 77 -26.97 -17.19 2.57
N SER A 78 -25.74 -17.64 2.80
CA SER A 78 -24.89 -18.28 1.78
C SER A 78 -25.50 -19.60 1.29
N VAL A 79 -25.50 -19.82 -0.03
CA VAL A 79 -26.10 -21.01 -0.65
C VAL A 79 -25.01 -21.96 -1.15
N THR A 80 -25.00 -23.20 -0.66
CA THR A 80 -24.12 -24.26 -1.17
C THR A 80 -24.44 -24.58 -2.64
N ARG A 81 -23.48 -24.36 -3.54
CA ARG A 81 -23.65 -24.65 -4.98
C ARG A 81 -23.30 -26.08 -5.34
N LYS A 82 -22.28 -26.66 -4.71
CA LYS A 82 -21.79 -28.00 -5.00
C LYS A 82 -20.95 -28.51 -3.84
N GLU A 83 -21.18 -29.76 -3.46
CA GLU A 83 -20.27 -30.52 -2.60
C GLU A 83 -19.50 -31.54 -3.45
N VAL A 84 -18.21 -31.71 -3.17
CA VAL A 84 -17.34 -32.62 -3.92
C VAL A 84 -16.61 -33.53 -2.94
N GLY A 85 -16.75 -34.84 -3.14
CA GLY A 85 -16.21 -35.85 -2.24
C GLY A 85 -17.09 -36.08 -1.01
N SER A 86 -16.54 -36.77 -0.03
CA SER A 86 -17.21 -37.07 1.24
C SER A 86 -16.23 -36.86 2.38
N GLN A 87 -16.73 -36.45 3.55
CA GLN A 87 -15.89 -36.33 4.74
C GLN A 87 -15.26 -37.69 5.08
N ARG A 88 -13.94 -37.68 5.32
CA ARG A 88 -13.20 -38.92 5.63
C ARG A 88 -13.60 -39.44 7.02
N SER A 89 -13.85 -40.73 7.10
CA SER A 89 -14.02 -41.44 8.37
C SER A 89 -12.67 -41.91 8.90
N PHE A 90 -12.46 -41.74 10.20
CA PHE A 90 -11.24 -42.16 10.90
C PHE A 90 -11.60 -43.13 12.03
N SER A 91 -10.85 -44.21 12.14
CA SER A 91 -11.00 -45.20 13.22
C SER A 91 -10.18 -44.85 14.46
N PHE A 92 -9.65 -43.62 14.55
CA PHE A 92 -8.78 -43.14 15.61
C PHE A 92 -9.11 -41.69 15.98
N PRO A 93 -8.73 -41.21 17.19
CA PRO A 93 -8.93 -39.82 17.59
C PRO A 93 -8.19 -38.86 16.65
N ILE A 94 -8.93 -37.92 16.08
CA ILE A 94 -8.38 -36.94 15.13
C ILE A 94 -7.60 -35.88 15.90
N LYS A 95 -6.39 -35.58 15.43
CA LYS A 95 -5.58 -34.45 15.89
C LYS A 95 -5.81 -33.26 14.95
N ASP A 96 -5.83 -32.05 15.49
CA ASP A 96 -5.85 -30.85 14.66
C ASP A 96 -4.49 -30.62 13.99
N HIS A 97 -4.44 -29.66 13.07
CA HIS A 97 -3.24 -29.34 12.32
C HIS A 97 -2.09 -28.84 13.22
N LEU A 98 -2.39 -28.14 14.32
CA LEU A 98 -1.39 -27.61 15.27
C LEU A 98 -0.70 -28.74 16.03
N GLN A 99 -1.49 -29.68 16.56
CA GLN A 99 -0.97 -30.85 17.25
C GLN A 99 -0.15 -31.73 16.32
N LEU A 100 -0.67 -32.00 15.11
CA LEU A 100 0.06 -32.80 14.12
C LEU A 100 1.41 -32.20 13.75
N GLY A 101 1.45 -30.90 13.46
CA GLY A 101 2.73 -30.30 13.08
C GLY A 101 3.69 -30.08 14.25
N LYS A 102 3.22 -30.01 15.50
CA LYS A 102 4.11 -30.11 16.68
C LYS A 102 4.71 -31.51 16.80
N ASP A 103 3.87 -32.54 16.73
CA ASP A 103 4.31 -33.95 16.88
C ASP A 103 5.30 -34.37 15.78
N LEU A 104 5.18 -33.76 14.58
CA LEU A 104 6.00 -34.03 13.41
C LEU A 104 7.11 -32.99 13.18
N ASP A 105 7.31 -32.03 14.09
CA ASP A 105 8.30 -30.95 13.99
C ASP A 105 8.21 -30.14 12.67
N LEU A 106 7.00 -29.85 12.20
CA LEU A 106 6.71 -29.23 10.90
C LEU A 106 6.63 -27.70 10.94
N PHE A 107 6.35 -27.12 12.10
CA PHE A 107 6.38 -25.68 12.28
C PHE A 107 6.84 -25.30 13.68
N ASP A 108 7.34 -24.07 13.80
CA ASP A 108 7.85 -23.54 15.04
C ASP A 108 7.20 -22.20 15.37
N PHE A 109 6.56 -22.13 16.53
CA PHE A 109 5.98 -20.92 17.08
C PHE A 109 6.84 -20.30 18.19
N ASP A 110 7.80 -21.06 18.74
CA ASP A 110 8.43 -20.80 20.05
C ASP A 110 9.97 -20.63 19.98
N ALA A 111 10.63 -20.93 18.86
CA ALA A 111 12.09 -21.08 18.82
C ALA A 111 12.95 -19.83 19.11
N ALA A 112 13.39 -19.63 20.36
CA ALA A 112 14.55 -18.81 20.73
C ALA A 112 15.74 -19.71 21.15
N SER A 113 16.97 -19.46 20.65
CA SER A 113 18.19 -20.09 21.19
C SER A 113 19.45 -19.23 21.00
N GLU A 114 20.36 -19.22 21.98
CA GLU A 114 21.42 -18.24 22.28
C GLU A 114 22.19 -17.51 21.15
N ILE A 115 22.48 -16.22 21.37
CA ILE A 115 23.27 -15.33 20.49
C ILE A 115 24.74 -15.21 20.96
N ASN A 116 25.68 -15.66 20.12
CA ASN A 116 27.03 -15.10 20.08
C ASN A 116 27.00 -13.85 19.18
N LYS A 117 27.20 -12.68 19.78
CA LYS A 117 27.02 -11.37 19.14
C LYS A 117 28.20 -11.07 18.20
N PHE A 118 27.99 -11.09 16.89
CA PHE A 118 28.85 -10.37 15.95
C PHE A 118 28.09 -9.16 15.41
N GLN A 119 28.52 -7.97 15.81
CA GLN A 119 27.79 -6.72 15.66
C GLN A 119 28.26 -6.00 14.40
N ILE A 120 27.38 -5.90 13.38
CA ILE A 120 27.56 -5.02 12.22
C ILE A 120 26.47 -3.94 12.29
N PRO A 121 26.80 -2.63 12.15
CA PRO A 121 25.90 -1.57 12.58
C PRO A 121 25.00 -1.03 11.46
N TYR A 122 24.18 -1.84 10.77
CA TYR A 122 23.01 -1.33 10.01
C TYR A 122 21.86 -2.35 9.98
N LYS A 123 20.66 -1.92 10.39
CA LYS A 123 19.43 -2.73 10.43
C LYS A 123 18.88 -2.98 9.01
N LEU A 124 19.44 -3.96 8.31
CA LEU A 124 18.75 -4.71 7.28
C LEU A 124 18.99 -6.20 7.58
N TYR A 125 18.06 -6.80 8.32
CA TYR A 125 18.12 -8.24 8.61
C TYR A 125 17.54 -8.98 7.42
N ILE A 126 18.38 -9.33 6.45
CA ILE A 126 18.11 -10.52 5.65
C ILE A 126 18.37 -11.67 6.62
N VAL A 127 17.30 -12.30 7.12
CA VAL A 127 17.43 -13.52 7.94
C VAL A 127 17.90 -14.61 6.99
N THR A 128 19.22 -14.74 6.87
CA THR A 128 19.83 -15.88 6.18
C THR A 128 19.64 -17.11 7.05
N MET A 129 19.24 -18.21 6.42
CA MET A 129 18.97 -19.54 6.99
C MET A 129 20.23 -20.21 7.54
N THR A 130 20.96 -19.58 8.45
CA THR A 130 22.17 -20.15 9.00
C THR A 130 22.20 -20.18 10.53
N GLU A 131 21.43 -19.35 11.25
CA GLU A 131 21.39 -19.44 12.72
C GLU A 131 20.00 -19.12 13.29
N ARG A 132 19.25 -20.18 13.63
CA ARG A 132 17.96 -20.12 14.35
C ARG A 132 18.20 -19.61 15.78
N LYS A 133 17.96 -18.32 16.03
CA LYS A 133 18.28 -17.74 17.35
C LYS A 133 17.16 -16.96 18.06
N ASN A 134 16.09 -16.58 17.36
CA ASN A 134 14.98 -15.80 17.94
C ASN A 134 13.63 -16.39 17.55
N ALA A 135 12.67 -16.36 18.48
CA ALA A 135 11.32 -16.89 18.24
C ALA A 135 10.65 -16.10 17.10
N PRO A 136 9.83 -16.72 16.24
CA PRO A 136 9.15 -15.98 15.18
C PRO A 136 8.31 -14.82 15.74
N SER A 137 7.76 -14.98 16.94
CA SER A 137 7.04 -13.94 17.69
C SER A 137 7.92 -12.75 18.12
N GLU A 138 9.20 -12.98 18.40
CA GLU A 138 10.18 -11.93 18.72
C GLU A 138 10.69 -11.21 17.48
N VAL A 139 10.81 -11.93 16.35
CA VAL A 139 11.34 -11.38 15.09
C VAL A 139 10.26 -10.61 14.33
N SER A 140 9.07 -11.19 14.21
CA SER A 140 8.02 -10.70 13.31
C SER A 140 6.72 -10.34 14.04
N GLY A 141 6.62 -10.61 15.34
CA GLY A 141 5.41 -10.38 16.14
C GLY A 141 4.48 -11.59 16.20
N SER A 142 3.37 -11.45 16.92
CA SER A 142 2.38 -12.54 17.09
C SER A 142 1.80 -13.01 15.75
N LYS A 143 1.42 -14.30 15.65
CA LYS A 143 0.82 -14.97 14.47
C LYS A 143 1.78 -15.28 13.31
N PHE A 144 3.09 -15.11 13.52
CA PHE A 144 4.12 -15.62 12.61
C PHE A 144 4.64 -16.99 13.09
N TYR A 145 5.10 -17.82 12.14
CA TYR A 145 5.66 -19.14 12.39
C TYR A 145 6.74 -19.48 11.37
N TYR A 146 7.65 -20.38 11.74
CA TYR A 146 8.56 -20.99 10.78
C TYR A 146 7.99 -22.31 10.29
N LEU A 147 8.07 -22.60 8.98
CA LEU A 147 7.90 -23.95 8.45
C LEU A 147 9.23 -24.71 8.51
N LYS A 148 9.16 -26.01 8.78
CA LYS A 148 10.32 -26.89 8.97
C LYS A 148 10.16 -28.21 8.21
N ASN A 149 11.30 -28.82 7.92
CA ASN A 149 11.42 -30.20 7.42
C ASN A 149 10.48 -30.48 6.23
N GLU A 150 9.70 -31.55 6.30
CA GLU A 150 8.77 -31.98 5.25
C GLU A 150 7.69 -30.95 4.94
N ALA A 151 7.36 -30.04 5.86
CA ALA A 151 6.35 -29.02 5.61
C ALA A 151 6.83 -27.93 4.64
N VAL A 152 8.14 -27.62 4.62
CA VAL A 152 8.73 -26.74 3.61
C VAL A 152 8.60 -27.37 2.22
N LEU A 153 8.92 -28.66 2.12
CA LEU A 153 8.79 -29.40 0.88
C LEU A 153 7.33 -29.49 0.42
N LEU A 154 6.41 -29.68 1.36
CA LEU A 154 4.97 -29.70 1.08
C LEU A 154 4.46 -28.34 0.58
N GLU A 155 4.86 -27.24 1.21
CA GLU A 155 4.51 -25.88 0.76
C GLU A 155 4.99 -25.65 -0.67
N MET A 156 6.27 -25.91 -0.94
CA MET A 156 6.85 -25.77 -2.28
C MET A 156 6.12 -26.66 -3.30
N ALA A 157 5.79 -27.90 -2.93
CA ALA A 157 5.06 -28.82 -3.82
C ALA A 157 3.65 -28.32 -4.13
N LEU A 158 2.91 -27.81 -3.14
CA LEU A 158 1.56 -27.28 -3.32
C LEU A 158 1.55 -26.03 -4.21
N VAL A 159 2.48 -25.09 -3.98
CA VAL A 159 2.64 -23.88 -4.81
C VAL A 159 2.96 -24.27 -6.25
N ASN A 160 3.96 -25.14 -6.45
CA ASN A 160 4.36 -25.58 -7.79
C ASN A 160 3.23 -26.34 -8.52
N TRP A 161 2.51 -27.20 -7.81
CA TRP A 161 1.35 -27.90 -8.37
C TRP A 161 0.25 -26.92 -8.79
N GLY A 162 -0.08 -25.95 -7.94
CA GLY A 162 -1.07 -24.92 -8.25
C GLY A 162 -0.72 -24.13 -9.50
N ILE A 163 0.53 -23.67 -9.62
CA ILE A 163 1.05 -22.98 -10.80
C ILE A 163 0.93 -23.88 -12.05
N ALA A 164 1.35 -25.13 -11.96
CA ALA A 164 1.28 -26.06 -13.09
C ALA A 164 -0.16 -26.29 -13.57
N GLU A 165 -1.12 -26.44 -12.65
CA GLU A 165 -2.53 -26.66 -12.99
C GLU A 165 -3.17 -25.44 -13.67
N VAL A 166 -2.88 -24.22 -13.19
CA VAL A 166 -3.41 -23.01 -13.84
C VAL A 166 -2.71 -22.73 -15.17
N SER A 167 -1.41 -23.01 -15.29
CA SER A 167 -0.69 -22.86 -16.56
C SER A 167 -1.25 -23.78 -17.66
N LYS A 168 -1.67 -25.00 -17.33
CA LYS A 168 -2.39 -25.88 -18.28
C LYS A 168 -3.69 -25.28 -18.83
N LYS A 169 -4.31 -24.36 -18.08
CA LYS A 169 -5.53 -23.64 -18.50
C LYS A 169 -5.23 -22.36 -19.28
N GLY A 170 -3.97 -22.08 -19.60
CA GLY A 170 -3.55 -20.93 -20.40
C GLY A 170 -3.23 -19.66 -19.60
N PHE A 171 -3.09 -19.75 -18.28
CA PHE A 171 -2.67 -18.61 -17.46
C PHE A 171 -1.15 -18.39 -17.56
N THR A 172 -0.73 -17.14 -17.76
CA THR A 172 0.68 -16.74 -17.79
C THR A 172 1.17 -16.43 -16.37
N PRO A 173 2.21 -17.13 -15.86
CA PRO A 173 2.75 -16.85 -14.55
C PRO A 173 3.51 -15.50 -14.54
N LEU A 174 3.31 -14.71 -13.49
CA LEU A 174 3.98 -13.42 -13.27
C LEU A 174 4.42 -13.31 -11.81
N ILE A 175 5.62 -12.80 -11.58
CA ILE A 175 6.07 -12.35 -10.26
C ILE A 175 5.87 -10.85 -10.18
N THR A 176 5.09 -10.38 -9.21
CA THR A 176 4.78 -8.96 -9.01
C THR A 176 5.56 -8.39 -7.83
N PRO A 177 5.83 -7.08 -7.80
CA PRO A 177 6.36 -6.43 -6.60
C PRO A 177 5.44 -6.62 -5.39
N GLU A 178 6.02 -6.87 -4.21
CA GLU A 178 5.27 -7.00 -2.95
C GLU A 178 4.95 -5.64 -2.30
N ILE A 179 5.72 -4.61 -2.65
CA ILE A 179 5.53 -3.25 -2.17
C ILE A 179 4.89 -2.42 -3.28
N VAL A 180 3.75 -1.80 -2.98
CA VAL A 180 2.97 -1.00 -3.91
C VAL A 180 2.66 0.39 -3.34
N ARG A 181 2.36 1.35 -4.22
CA ARG A 181 1.93 2.70 -3.81
C ARG A 181 0.50 2.64 -3.27
N SER A 182 0.18 3.49 -2.29
CA SER A 182 -1.17 3.58 -1.70
C SER A 182 -2.27 3.80 -2.75
N SER A 183 -1.99 4.60 -3.77
CA SER A 183 -2.93 4.85 -4.87
C SER A 183 -3.31 3.59 -5.66
N VAL A 184 -2.47 2.56 -5.69
CA VAL A 184 -2.80 1.27 -6.31
C VAL A 184 -3.72 0.46 -5.41
N VAL A 185 -3.45 0.46 -4.10
CA VAL A 185 -4.26 -0.23 -3.07
C VAL A 185 -5.68 0.35 -3.03
N GLU A 186 -5.80 1.68 -3.01
CA GLU A 186 -7.06 2.41 -3.06
C GLU A 186 -7.89 2.07 -4.30
N ARG A 187 -7.24 2.02 -5.48
CA ARG A 187 -7.89 1.67 -6.76
C ARG A 187 -8.40 0.23 -6.80
N CYS A 188 -7.80 -0.68 -6.03
CA CYS A 188 -8.25 -2.05 -5.88
C CYS A 188 -9.41 -2.19 -4.88
N GLY A 189 -9.92 -1.09 -4.32
CA GLY A 189 -11.01 -1.10 -3.34
C GLY A 189 -10.56 -1.48 -1.92
N PHE A 190 -9.25 -1.58 -1.66
CA PHE A 190 -8.70 -1.72 -0.32
C PHE A 190 -8.67 -0.34 0.36
N GLN A 191 -9.85 0.20 0.58
CA GLN A 191 -10.00 1.41 1.37
C GLN A 191 -10.09 1.03 2.86
N PRO A 192 -9.29 1.66 3.73
CA PRO A 192 -9.54 1.61 5.16
C PRO A 192 -10.80 2.42 5.45
N ARG A 193 -11.97 1.79 5.27
CA ARG A 193 -13.28 2.34 5.69
C ARG A 193 -13.36 2.49 7.22
N ALA A 194 -12.37 1.94 7.94
CA ALA A 194 -12.15 2.07 9.37
C ALA A 194 -10.70 2.49 9.65
N GLN A 195 -10.42 3.05 10.82
CA GLN A 195 -9.06 3.42 11.26
C GLN A 195 -8.07 2.23 11.30
N ASN A 196 -8.58 1.00 11.22
CA ASN A 196 -7.79 -0.24 11.22
C ASN A 196 -7.59 -0.73 9.78
N THR A 197 -6.43 -0.44 9.21
CA THR A 197 -6.04 -0.92 7.88
C THR A 197 -5.51 -2.36 7.98
N GLN A 198 -5.95 -3.23 7.07
CA GLN A 198 -5.38 -4.58 6.89
C GLN A 198 -4.06 -4.58 6.09
N CYS A 199 -3.63 -3.39 5.62
CA CYS A 199 -2.41 -3.18 4.86
C CYS A 199 -1.31 -2.63 5.79
N VAL A 200 -0.11 -3.19 5.69
CA VAL A 200 1.07 -2.71 6.41
C VAL A 200 1.75 -1.63 5.57
N CYS A 201 1.89 -0.42 6.13
CA CYS A 201 2.56 0.70 5.47
C CYS A 201 4.03 0.78 5.88
N LEU A 202 4.92 1.03 4.92
CA LEU A 202 6.31 1.39 5.22
C LEU A 202 6.36 2.85 5.67
N ALA A 203 7.09 3.13 6.75
CA ALA A 203 7.31 4.50 7.20
C ALA A 203 8.03 5.31 6.11
N SER A 204 7.49 6.46 5.74
CA SER A 204 8.19 7.44 4.92
C SER A 204 9.41 7.96 5.67
N ARG A 205 10.59 7.94 5.04
CA ARG A 205 11.86 8.46 5.58
C ARG A 205 11.66 9.85 6.20
N PRO A 206 12.24 10.15 7.37
CA PRO A 206 12.40 11.54 7.81
C PRO A 206 13.29 12.31 6.81
N GLN A 207 13.12 13.63 6.76
CA GLN A 207 13.78 14.53 5.81
C GLN A 207 15.31 14.41 5.84
N ARG A 208 15.91 14.65 4.68
CA ARG A 208 17.20 14.12 4.22
C ARG A 208 18.46 14.67 4.93
N GLU A 209 18.36 15.67 5.79
CA GLU A 209 19.54 16.43 6.25
C GLU A 209 20.35 15.70 7.33
N GLU A 210 19.72 15.10 8.34
CA GLU A 210 20.42 14.42 9.45
C GLU A 210 21.17 13.15 9.02
N PHE A 211 20.73 12.51 7.93
CA PHE A 211 21.33 11.26 7.46
C PHE A 211 22.70 11.47 6.80
N TRP A 212 22.91 12.59 6.10
CA TRP A 212 24.16 12.85 5.37
C TRP A 212 25.27 13.39 6.28
N GLU A 213 24.94 14.22 7.28
CA GLU A 213 25.92 14.68 8.27
C GLU A 213 26.51 13.50 9.05
N GLY A 214 25.68 12.56 9.49
CA GLY A 214 26.14 11.34 10.16
C GLY A 214 26.97 10.42 9.26
N LEU A 215 26.72 10.43 7.94
CA LEU A 215 27.47 9.61 6.99
C LEU A 215 28.85 10.20 6.68
N GLU A 216 28.96 11.53 6.57
CA GLU A 216 30.25 12.21 6.32
C GLU A 216 31.20 12.06 7.51
N ASP A 217 30.72 12.24 8.74
CA ASP A 217 31.51 12.05 9.95
C ASP A 217 32.00 10.61 10.09
N MET A 218 31.13 9.66 9.75
CA MET A 218 31.46 8.25 9.74
C MET A 218 32.51 7.92 8.66
N VAL A 219 32.40 8.45 7.44
CA VAL A 219 33.37 8.22 6.35
C VAL A 219 34.73 8.86 6.67
N ARG A 220 34.76 10.00 7.37
CA ARG A 220 36.00 10.64 7.85
C ARG A 220 36.68 9.83 8.96
N SER A 221 35.92 9.11 9.78
CA SER A 221 36.45 8.29 10.88
C SER A 221 37.12 6.98 10.44
N VAL A 222 36.96 6.57 9.17
CA VAL A 222 37.51 5.30 8.67
C VAL A 222 38.94 5.48 8.14
N PRO A 223 39.94 4.70 8.63
CA PRO A 223 41.31 4.76 8.15
C PRO A 223 41.40 4.57 6.64
N ILE A 224 42.27 5.35 5.98
CA ILE A 224 42.35 5.52 4.51
C ILE A 224 42.44 4.19 3.74
N GLY A 225 42.96 3.12 4.34
CA GLY A 225 43.06 1.78 3.74
C GLY A 225 41.78 0.91 3.76
N LYS A 226 40.67 1.36 4.35
CA LYS A 226 39.37 0.64 4.39
C LYS A 226 38.19 1.48 3.91
N LYS A 227 38.45 2.47 3.04
CA LYS A 227 37.38 3.27 2.44
C LYS A 227 36.72 2.48 1.32
N LEU A 228 35.50 2.01 1.56
CA LEU A 228 34.63 1.53 0.49
C LEU A 228 33.97 2.76 -0.15
N PHE A 229 34.43 3.14 -1.34
CA PHE A 229 33.74 4.14 -2.14
C PHE A 229 32.43 3.54 -2.65
N ILE A 230 31.32 3.94 -2.04
CA ILE A 230 30.00 3.75 -2.65
C ILE A 230 29.83 4.91 -3.63
N GLY A 231 30.31 4.71 -4.86
CA GLY A 231 29.96 5.56 -5.98
C GLY A 231 28.48 5.36 -6.29
N GLY A 232 27.64 6.30 -5.86
CA GLY A 232 26.36 6.55 -6.50
C GLY A 232 26.63 7.45 -7.68
N ASP A 233 26.26 7.01 -8.88
CA ASP A 233 26.34 7.82 -10.08
C ASP A 233 25.59 9.15 -9.85
N LEU A 234 26.35 10.24 -9.90
CA LEU A 234 25.85 11.59 -10.10
C LEU A 234 25.68 11.74 -11.61
N ASN A 235 24.53 11.35 -12.16
CA ASN A 235 23.94 11.92 -13.38
C ASN A 235 22.61 11.22 -13.73
N GLY A 236 21.53 12.01 -13.85
CA GLY A 236 20.22 11.63 -14.37
C GLY A 236 19.07 12.26 -13.62
#